data_AF-A0A1Z5HQV2-F1
#
_entry.id   AF-A0A1Z5HQV2-F1
#
_cell.length_a   1.000
_cell.length_b   1.000
_cell.length_c   1.000
_cell.angle_alpha   90.00
_cell.angle_beta   90.00
_cell.angle_gamma   90.00
#
_symmetry.space_group_name_H-M   'P 1'
#
loop_
_entity.id
_entity.type
_entity.pdbx_description
1 polymer ?
#
loop_
_entity_poly.entity_id
_entity_poly.type
_entity_poly.pdbx_seq_one_letter_code
_entity_poly.pdbx_strand_id
1 'polypeptide(L)'
;MSEKVKDILRKYKFDPDYYLLVDYTSNVAYDYYTQEEEEQKPPILVMNKQGRPTEISKLSDPIRAIAGRRQVGMYIYVPNKECRKEVERIFHGS
;
A
#
# COMPACT_ATOMS: atom_id res chain seq x y z
N MET A 1 12.35 9.71 8.81
CA MET A 1 12.06 9.76 7.36
C MET A 1 11.42 11.10 6.97
N SER A 2 10.29 11.46 7.58
CA SER A 2 9.59 12.73 7.30
C SER A 2 10.49 13.98 7.42
N GLU A 3 11.26 14.15 8.51
CA GLU A 3 12.07 15.36 8.69
C GLU A 3 13.15 15.58 7.63
N LYS A 4 13.83 14.53 7.16
CA LYS A 4 14.84 14.66 6.09
C LYS A 4 14.22 15.16 4.78
N VAL A 5 12.99 14.73 4.48
CA VAL A 5 12.25 15.19 3.31
C VAL A 5 11.84 16.65 3.49
N LYS A 6 11.36 17.04 4.68
CA LYS A 6 11.03 18.44 4.99
C LYS A 6 12.23 19.37 4.84
N ASP A 7 13.42 18.94 5.25
CA ASP A 7 14.66 19.72 5.11
C ASP A 7 15.04 19.94 3.64
N ILE A 8 14.82 18.94 2.77
CA ILE A 8 14.98 19.12 1.32
C ILE A 8 14.01 20.18 0.81
N LEU A 9 12.72 20.12 1.19
CA LEU A 9 11.75 21.12 0.77
C LEU A 9 12.15 22.53 1.22
N ARG A 10 12.57 22.68 2.48
CA ARG A 10 13.06 23.96 3.03
C ARG A 10 14.28 24.49 2.27
N LYS A 11 15.22 23.61 1.87
CA LYS A 11 16.38 23.96 1.03
C LYS A 11 15.95 24.54 -0.33
N TYR A 12 14.88 24.00 -0.92
CA TYR A 12 14.30 24.49 -2.18
C TYR A 12 13.26 25.61 -2.00
N LYS A 13 13.13 26.18 -0.79
CA LYS A 13 12.17 27.27 -0.46
C LYS A 13 10.71 26.88 -0.58
N PHE A 14 10.39 25.59 -0.40
CA PHE A 14 9.01 25.13 -0.26
C PHE A 14 8.67 24.89 1.21
N ASP A 15 7.49 25.36 1.61
CA ASP A 15 6.93 25.04 2.92
C ASP A 15 6.47 23.57 2.95
N PRO A 16 7.08 22.71 3.79
CA PRO A 16 6.68 21.31 3.87
C PRO A 16 5.25 21.11 4.36
N ASP A 17 4.68 22.02 5.15
CA ASP A 17 3.32 21.85 5.67
C ASP A 17 2.26 22.02 4.56
N TYR A 18 2.65 22.64 3.43
CA TYR A 18 1.79 22.83 2.26
C TYR A 18 2.19 21.95 1.07
N TYR A 19 3.49 21.70 0.88
CA TYR A 19 4.02 21.05 -0.33
C TYR A 19 4.48 19.61 -0.13
N LEU A 20 4.37 19.03 1.07
CA LEU A 20 4.65 17.63 1.32
C LEU A 20 3.35 16.87 1.63
N LEU A 21 3.04 15.88 0.80
CA LEU A 21 2.01 14.90 1.10
C LEU A 21 2.62 13.50 1.07
N VAL A 22 2.35 12.72 2.12
CA VAL A 22 2.71 11.30 2.20
C VAL A 22 1.42 10.50 2.23
N ASP A 23 1.26 9.61 1.25
CA ASP A 23 0.11 8.72 1.16
C ASP A 23 0.56 7.26 1.26
N TYR A 24 -0.26 6.45 1.93
CA TYR A 24 -0.02 5.03 2.13
C TYR A 24 -1.12 4.25 1.45
N THR A 25 -0.79 3.54 0.37
CA THR A 25 -1.75 2.65 -0.27
C THR A 25 -1.52 1.23 0.23
N SER A 26 -2.57 0.60 0.75
CA SER A 26 -2.62 -0.86 0.89
C SER A 26 -3.48 -1.39 -0.23
N ASN A 27 -2.87 -1.67 -1.38
CA ASN A 27 -3.63 -2.22 -2.49
C ASN A 27 -3.66 -3.74 -2.37
N VAL A 28 -4.41 -4.26 -1.40
CA VAL A 28 -4.80 -5.66 -1.47
C VAL A 28 -6.07 -5.69 -2.31
N ALA A 29 -5.97 -6.21 -3.53
CA ALA A 29 -7.16 -6.42 -4.37
C ALA A 29 -8.14 -7.41 -3.70
N TYR A 30 -7.61 -8.25 -2.80
CA TYR A 30 -8.36 -9.16 -1.95
C TYR A 30 -7.57 -9.48 -0.67
N ASP A 31 -8.09 -9.18 0.51
CA ASP A 31 -7.49 -9.63 1.76
C ASP A 31 -7.69 -11.14 1.95
N TYR A 32 -6.67 -11.84 2.46
CA TYR A 32 -6.91 -13.18 3.00
C TYR A 32 -7.79 -13.01 4.24
N TYR A 33 -8.97 -13.63 4.24
CA TYR A 33 -9.79 -13.78 5.43
C TYR A 33 -9.10 -14.75 6.40
N THR A 34 -8.07 -14.29 7.12
CA THR A 34 -7.46 -15.01 8.22
C THR A 34 -8.12 -14.57 9.51
N GLN A 35 -8.57 -15.51 10.33
CA GLN A 35 -9.38 -15.32 11.54
C GLN A 35 -8.70 -14.53 12.69
N GLU A 36 -7.60 -13.81 12.44
CA GLU A 36 -6.71 -13.28 13.47
C GLU A 36 -6.85 -11.77 13.76
N GLU A 37 -7.81 -11.02 13.17
CA GLU A 37 -8.04 -9.59 13.50
C GLU A 37 -9.53 -9.25 13.72
N GLU A 38 -9.80 -8.38 14.71
CA GLU A 38 -11.12 -8.07 15.31
C GLU A 38 -12.12 -7.31 14.40
N GLU A 39 -11.71 -6.80 13.24
CA GLU A 39 -12.50 -5.87 12.40
C GLU A 39 -12.87 -6.40 10.98
N GLN A 40 -12.86 -7.71 10.75
CA GLN A 40 -13.02 -8.23 9.37
C GLN A 40 -14.46 -8.34 8.85
N LYS A 41 -14.63 -7.92 7.59
CA LYS A 41 -15.78 -8.28 6.74
C LYS A 41 -15.86 -9.81 6.60
N PRO A 42 -17.06 -10.41 6.53
CA PRO A 42 -17.22 -11.85 6.42
C PRO A 42 -16.64 -12.39 5.08
N PRO A 43 -16.11 -13.63 5.07
CA PRO A 43 -15.53 -14.23 3.87
C PRO A 43 -16.57 -14.47 2.77
N ILE A 44 -16.15 -14.39 1.51
CA ILE A 44 -16.98 -14.80 0.38
C ILE A 44 -16.94 -16.33 0.28
N LEU A 45 -18.07 -16.95 0.63
CA LEU A 45 -18.26 -18.39 0.54
C LEU A 45 -18.94 -18.76 -0.78
N VAL A 46 -18.43 -19.80 -1.42
CA VAL A 46 -18.99 -20.42 -2.63
C VAL A 46 -19.21 -21.91 -2.40
N MET A 47 -20.18 -22.49 -3.10
CA MET A 47 -20.43 -23.94 -3.02
C MET A 47 -19.42 -24.69 -3.86
N ASN A 48 -18.65 -25.60 -3.24
CA ASN A 48 -17.76 -26.46 -3.99
C ASN A 48 -18.52 -27.59 -4.70
N LYS A 49 -17.82 -28.39 -5.52
CA LYS A 49 -18.41 -29.51 -6.27
C LYS A 49 -19.08 -30.59 -5.40
N GLN A 50 -18.81 -30.60 -4.09
CA GLN A 50 -19.36 -31.54 -3.12
C GLN A 50 -20.50 -30.92 -2.29
N GLY A 51 -20.98 -29.72 -2.64
CA GLY A 51 -22.05 -29.05 -1.91
C GLY A 51 -21.62 -28.43 -0.58
N ARG A 52 -20.31 -28.23 -0.35
CA ARG A 52 -19.79 -27.64 0.89
C ARG A 52 -19.43 -26.17 0.67
N PRO A 53 -19.79 -25.25 1.60
CA PRO A 53 -19.29 -23.89 1.59
C PRO A 53 -17.76 -23.89 1.67
N THR A 54 -17.11 -23.13 0.80
CA THR A 54 -15.66 -22.99 0.76
C THR A 54 -15.31 -21.55 0.38
N GLU A 55 -14.25 -21.01 0.97
CA GLU A 55 -13.75 -19.68 0.65
C GLU A 55 -13.26 -19.63 -0.82
N ILE A 56 -13.56 -18.53 -1.53
CA ILE A 56 -13.39 -18.44 -2.99
C ILE A 56 -11.93 -18.45 -3.46
N SER A 57 -10.99 -17.86 -2.70
CA SER A 57 -9.55 -17.89 -3.03
C SER A 57 -8.96 -19.31 -3.01
N LYS A 58 -9.52 -20.24 -2.20
CA LYS A 58 -9.17 -21.67 -2.24
C LYS A 58 -9.61 -22.38 -3.52
N LEU A 59 -10.56 -21.80 -4.27
CA LEU A 59 -11.12 -22.40 -5.48
C LEU A 59 -10.67 -21.71 -6.78
N SER A 60 -10.03 -20.55 -6.70
CA SER A 60 -9.70 -19.72 -7.86
C SER A 60 -8.23 -19.30 -7.85
N ASP A 61 -7.45 -19.82 -8.80
CA ASP A 61 -6.04 -19.48 -8.96
C ASP A 61 -5.81 -17.98 -9.23
N PRO A 62 -6.61 -17.30 -10.09
CA PRO A 62 -6.50 -15.85 -10.25
C PRO A 62 -6.78 -15.07 -8.96
N ILE A 63 -7.81 -15.46 -8.21
CA ILE A 63 -8.15 -14.79 -6.93
C ILE A 63 -7.04 -15.03 -5.91
N ARG A 64 -6.51 -16.25 -5.83
CA ARG A 64 -5.36 -16.57 -4.98
C ARG A 64 -4.10 -15.79 -5.35
N ALA A 65 -3.88 -15.54 -6.63
CA ALA A 65 -2.72 -14.78 -7.11
C ALA A 65 -2.80 -13.28 -6.76
N ILE A 66 -4.00 -12.72 -6.65
CA ILE A 66 -4.23 -11.33 -6.19
C ILE A 66 -4.50 -11.23 -4.68
N ALA A 67 -4.75 -12.35 -4.02
CA ALA A 67 -4.96 -12.43 -2.58
C ALA A 67 -3.62 -12.42 -1.83
N GLY A 68 -3.46 -11.45 -0.93
CA GLY A 68 -2.45 -11.48 0.13
C GLY A 68 -1.05 -10.97 -0.15
N ARG A 69 -0.76 -10.37 -1.31
CA ARG A 69 0.37 -9.43 -1.33
C ARG A 69 -0.13 -8.07 -0.90
N ARG A 70 -0.11 -7.82 0.41
CA ARG A 70 -0.21 -6.48 0.97
C ARG A 70 1.06 -5.72 0.57
N GLN A 71 1.07 -5.19 -0.65
CA GLN A 71 2.04 -4.20 -1.04
C GLN A 71 1.61 -2.89 -0.39
N VAL A 72 2.31 -2.52 0.68
CA VAL A 72 2.21 -1.18 1.25
C VAL A 72 3.03 -0.28 0.32
N GLY A 73 2.34 0.43 -0.57
CA GLY A 73 2.93 1.50 -1.36
C GLY A 73 2.99 2.76 -0.51
N MET A 74 4.11 3.46 -0.57
CA MET A 74 4.21 4.81 -0.03
C MET A 74 4.43 5.78 -1.19
N TYR A 75 3.53 6.74 -1.35
CA TYR A 75 3.67 7.83 -2.30
C TYR A 75 4.10 9.08 -1.57
N ILE A 76 5.15 9.73 -2.08
CA ILE A 76 5.62 11.02 -1.59
C ILE A 76 5.44 12.04 -2.71
N TYR A 77 4.60 13.03 -2.48
CA TYR A 77 4.33 14.12 -3.41
C TYR A 77 5.17 15.34 -3.04
N VAL A 78 5.90 15.86 -4.04
CA VAL A 78 6.81 17.01 -3.89
C VAL A 78 6.69 17.93 -5.11
N PRO A 79 6.98 19.24 -4.96
CA PRO A 79 6.52 20.26 -5.91
C PRO A 79 7.29 20.32 -7.24
N ASN A 80 8.57 19.92 -7.29
CA ASN A 80 9.38 20.04 -8.50
C ASN A 80 10.36 18.86 -8.73
N LYS A 81 10.96 18.83 -9.92
CA LYS A 81 11.83 17.74 -10.38
C LYS A 81 13.14 17.68 -9.59
N GLU A 82 13.70 18.82 -9.21
CA GLU A 82 14.96 18.93 -8.47
C GLU A 82 14.82 18.39 -7.05
N CYS A 83 13.77 18.82 -6.34
CA CYS A 83 13.39 18.32 -5.03
C CYS A 83 13.12 16.81 -5.10
N ARG A 84 12.38 16.35 -6.12
CA ARG A 84 12.11 14.92 -6.34
C ARG A 84 13.39 14.09 -6.47
N LYS A 85 14.36 14.54 -7.26
CA LYS A 85 15.64 13.82 -7.43
C LYS A 85 16.41 13.70 -6.12
N GLU A 86 16.41 14.74 -5.28
CA GLU A 86 17.08 14.67 -3.96
C GLU A 86 16.35 13.73 -3.01
N VAL A 87 15.02 13.76 -3.01
CA VAL A 87 14.20 12.83 -2.22
C VAL A 87 14.43 11.39 -2.71
N GLU A 88 14.44 11.13 -4.02
CA GLU A 88 14.70 9.81 -4.59
C GLU A 88 16.07 9.24 -4.18
N ARG A 89 17.11 10.07 -4.05
CA ARG A 89 18.44 9.63 -3.57
C ARG A 89 18.43 9.13 -2.13
N ILE A 90 17.55 9.66 -1.27
CA ILE A 90 17.38 9.15 0.10
C ILE A 90 16.87 7.70 0.06
N PHE A 91 16.03 7.37 -0.91
CA PHE A 91 15.36 6.07 -1.00
C PHE A 91 16.11 5.04 -1.86
N HIS A 92 16.91 5.47 -2.83
CA HIS A 92 17.70 4.58 -3.70
C HIS A 92 19.18 4.48 -3.29
N GLY A 93 19.57 5.13 -2.19
CA GLY A 93 20.90 5.07 -1.60
C GLY A 93 20.97 4.10 -0.41
N SER A 94 20.91 2.79 -0.67
CA SER A 94 21.41 1.71 0.18
C SER A 94 21.73 0.50 -0.68
#